data_AF-A0A091BUV0-F1
#
_entry.id   AF-A0A091BUV0-F1
#
_cell.length_a   1.000
_cell.length_b   1.000
_cell.length_c   1.000
_cell.angle_alpha   90.00
_cell.angle_beta   90.00
_cell.angle_gamma   90.00
#
_symmetry.space_group_name_H-M   'P 1'
#
loop_
_entity.id
_entity.type
_entity.pdbx_description
1 polymer ?
#
loop_
_entity_poly.entity_id
_entity_poly.type
_entity_poly.pdbx_seq_one_letter_code
_entity_poly.pdbx_strand_id
1 'polypeptide(L)' 'MNILLAAGGPISNWPEIEEHYDFYVGIDRGSLFLHQKGLPLDIAIGDFDSLNAQERENSF' A
#
# COMPACT_ATOMS: atom_id res chain seq x y z
N MET A 1 -8.59 -10.88 -14.08
CA MET A 1 -7.67 -10.82 -12.94
C MET A 1 -6.95 -9.50 -13.01
N ASN A 2 -7.38 -8.56 -12.18
CA ASN A 2 -6.85 -7.21 -12.08
C ASN A 2 -6.12 -7.08 -10.75
N ILE A 3 -4.85 -6.69 -10.80
CA ILE A 3 -3.98 -6.57 -9.63
C ILE A 3 -3.63 -5.10 -9.45
N LEU A 4 -3.84 -4.57 -8.25
CA LEU A 4 -3.42 -3.22 -7.89
C LEU A 4 -2.01 -3.27 -7.28
N LEU A 5 -1.11 -2.44 -7.79
CA LEU A 5 0.22 -2.24 -7.24
C LEU A 5 0.34 -0.80 -6.75
N ALA A 6 0.52 -0.62 -5.45
CA ALA A 6 0.66 0.67 -4.79
C ALA A 6 2.12 0.91 -4.38
N ALA A 7 2.77 1.92 -4.97
CA ALA A 7 4.11 2.36 -4.58
C ALA A 7 4.07 3.60 -3.65
N GLY A 8 5.23 4.01 -3.15
CA GLY A 8 5.38 5.10 -2.18
C GLY A 8 5.21 6.53 -2.70
N GLY A 9 4.68 6.73 -3.91
CA GLY A 9 4.40 8.07 -4.44
C GLY A 9 3.34 8.81 -3.61
N PRO A 10 3.29 10.17 -3.64
CA PRO A 10 2.35 10.94 -2.84
C PRO A 10 0.89 10.48 -3.04
N ILE A 11 0.18 10.21 -1.95
CA ILE A 11 -1.19 9.72 -1.98
C ILE A 11 -2.17 10.72 -2.63
N SER A 12 -1.82 12.01 -2.63
CA SER A 12 -2.57 13.06 -3.33
C SER A 12 -2.63 12.87 -4.86
N ASN A 13 -1.72 12.06 -5.41
CA ASN A 13 -1.65 11.79 -6.84
C ASN A 13 -2.32 10.46 -7.22
N TRP A 14 -2.84 9.72 -6.25
CA TRP A 14 -3.56 8.49 -6.55
C TRP A 14 -4.90 8.84 -7.21
N PRO A 15 -5.35 8.03 -8.19
CA PRO A 15 -6.72 8.10 -8.63
C PRO A 15 -7.67 7.68 -7.50
N GLU A 16 -8.93 8.07 -7.60
CA GLU A 16 -9.97 7.45 -6.78
C GLU A 16 -10.03 5.95 -7.11
N ILE A 17 -9.90 5.12 -6.07
CA ILE A 17 -9.91 3.67 -6.21
C ILE A 17 -11.35 3.22 -5.96
N GLU A 18 -12.16 3.26 -7.02
CA GLU A 18 -13.60 2.94 -6.96
C GLU A 18 -13.90 1.47 -7.26
N GLU A 19 -13.00 0.78 -7.98
CA GLU A 19 -13.17 -0.62 -8.35
C GLU A 19 -12.53 -1.57 -7.32
N HIS A 20 -13.16 -2.72 -7.13
CA HIS A 20 -12.54 -3.85 -6.43
C HIS A 20 -11.55 -4.56 -7.34
N TYR A 21 -10.34 -4.77 -6.83
CA TYR A 21 -9.30 -5.57 -7.49
C TYR A 21 -9.29 -6.99 -6.92
N ASP A 22 -8.77 -7.94 -7.71
CA ASP A 22 -8.66 -9.33 -7.28
C ASP A 22 -7.50 -9.53 -6.29
N PHE A 23 -6.52 -8.62 -6.29
CA PHE A 23 -5.32 -8.71 -5.46
C PHE A 23 -4.65 -7.34 -5.29
N TYR A 24 -4.12 -7.06 -4.10
CA TYR A 24 -3.52 -5.79 -3.70
C TYR A 24 -2.08 -5.98 -3.22
N VAL A 25 -1.16 -5.29 -3.90
CA VAL A 25 0.28 -5.34 -3.64
C VAL A 25 0.74 -3.98 -3.12
N GLY A 26 1.26 -3.94 -1.90
CA GLY A 26 1.96 -2.78 -1.35
C GLY A 26 3.47 -2.85 -1.66
N ILE A 27 4.04 -1.72 -2.11
CA ILE A 27 5.48 -1.59 -2.35
C ILE A 27 6.00 -0.47 -1.44
N ASP A 28 6.91 -0.84 -0.53
CA ASP A 28 7.44 0.04 0.50
C ASP A 28 6.33 0.83 1.21
N ARG A 29 6.42 2.17 1.20
CA ARG A 29 5.43 3.10 1.77
C ARG A 29 4.05 3.00 1.13
N GLY A 30 3.93 2.45 -0.07
CA GLY A 30 2.62 2.14 -0.67
C GLY A 30 1.82 1.11 0.13
N SER A 31 2.50 0.21 0.86
CA SER A 31 1.85 -0.75 1.77
C SER A 31 1.12 -0.04 2.91
N LEU A 32 1.78 0.96 3.51
CA LEU A 32 1.18 1.81 4.54
C LEU A 32 -0.03 2.59 3.99
N PHE A 33 0.04 3.09 2.76
CA PHE A 33 -1.07 3.84 2.15
C PHE A 33 -2.30 2.98 1.90
N LEU A 34 -2.14 1.74 1.43
CA LEU A 34 -3.25 0.79 1.31
C LEU A 34 -3.90 0.55 2.67
N HIS A 35 -3.10 0.29 3.71
CA HIS A 35 -3.59 0.09 5.07
C HIS A 35 -4.35 1.32 5.61
N GLN A 36 -3.80 2.52 5.46
CA GLN A 36 -4.42 3.78 5.91
C GLN A 36 -5.74 4.09 5.19
N LYS A 37 -5.88 3.66 3.93
CA LYS A 37 -7.12 3.80 3.16
C LYS A 37 -8.15 2.71 3.49
N GLY A 38 -7.82 1.73 4.35
CA GLY A 38 -8.67 0.59 4.65
C GLY A 38 -8.82 -0.38 3.47
N LEU A 39 -7.88 -0.35 2.53
CA LEU A 39 -7.85 -1.27 1.39
C LEU A 39 -7.13 -2.56 1.78
N PRO A 40 -7.41 -3.69 1.08
CA PRO A 40 -6.65 -4.92 1.29
C PRO A 40 -5.15 -4.73 1.02
N LEU A 41 -4.34 -5.54 1.70
CA LEU A 41 -2.90 -5.66 1.49
C LEU A 41 -2.56 -7.14 1.51
N ASP A 42 -2.64 -7.78 0.35
CA ASP A 42 -2.44 -9.24 0.25
C ASP A 42 -0.95 -9.61 0.29
N ILE A 43 -0.10 -8.72 -0.22
CA ILE A 43 1.35 -8.85 -0.12
C ILE A 43 2.00 -7.47 0.01
N ALA A 44 3.05 -7.39 0.79
CA ALA A 44 3.92 -6.23 0.89
C ALA A 44 5.34 -6.59 0.47
N ILE A 45 5.97 -5.72 -0.33
CA ILE A 45 7.28 -5.96 -0.91
C ILE A 45 8.14 -4.71 -0.71
N GLY A 46 9.36 -4.87 -0.19
CA GLY A 46 10.28 -3.76 0.07
C GLY A 46 11.31 -4.11 1.13
N ASP A 47 12.35 -3.29 1.28
CA ASP A 47 13.18 -3.27 2.49
C ASP A 47 12.58 -2.36 3.58
N PHE A 48 11.57 -1.57 3.22
CA PHE A 48 10.79 -0.69 4.08
C PHE A 48 11.64 0.33 4.84
N ASP A 49 12.81 0.71 4.30
CA ASP A 49 13.68 1.73 4.90
C ASP A 49 13.03 3.13 4.91
N SER A 50 12.07 3.34 3.99
CA SER A 50 11.24 4.53 3.90
C SER A 50 10.19 4.66 5.01
N LEU A 51 9.99 3.63 5.85
CA LEU A 51 9.06 3.64 6.98
C LEU A 51 9.79 3.86 8.32
N ASN A 52 9.22 4.68 9.20
CA ASN A 52 9.71 4.78 10.58
C ASN A 52 9.32 3.55 11.42
N ALA A 53 9.83 3.44 12.64
CA ALA A 53 9.60 2.27 13.48
C ALA A 53 8.11 2.06 13.83
N GLN A 54 7.39 3.15 14.12
CA GLN A 54 5.96 3.09 14.44
C GLN A 54 5.12 2.70 13.21
N GLU A 55 5.47 3.23 12.04
CA GLU A 55 4.81 2.88 10.79
C GLU A 55 4.97 1.39 10.45
N ARG A 56 6.14 0.81 10.76
CA ARG A 56 6.40 -0.63 10.55
C ARG A 56 5.58 -1.50 11.49
N GLU A 57 5.57 -1.20 12.79
CA GLU A 57 4.81 -1.95 13.80
C GLU A 57 3.30 -1.88 13.56
N ASN A 58 2.80 -0.82 12.93
CA ASN A 58 1.38 -0.67 12.62
C ASN A 58 0.98 -1.32 11.27
N SER A 59 1.95 -1.61 10.39
CA SER A 59 1.67 -2.12 9.03
C SER A 59 1.90 -3.63 8.87
N PHE A 60 2.64 -4.25 9.80
CA PHE A 60 3.05 -5.66 9.80
C PHE A 60 3.00 -6.24 11.22
#